data_AF-A0A6I3Q725-F1
#
_entry.id   AF-A0A6I3Q725-F1
#
_cell.length_a   1.000
_cell.length_b   1.000
_cell.length_c   1.000
_cell.angle_alpha   90.00
_cell.angle_beta   90.00
_cell.angle_gamma   90.00
#
_symmetry.space_group_name_H-M   'P 1'
#
loop_
_entity.id
_entity.type
_entity.pdbx_description
1 polymer ?
#
loop_
_entity_poly.entity_id
_entity_poly.type
_entity_poly.pdbx_seq_one_letter_code
_entity_poly.pdbx_strand_id
1 'polypeptide(L)'
;MLYDLADIMALRFAGHVRNIPIELPQSFHGNVFSEETLLALCRQKVLAENRNHRSYSLTPAGIALLEHLGYTYQLDSRQPAQAKLERRLMSAAVSALFCRAGFNIFLDNLEGLTSELSYLSSAVLRRDPASTASRVFAGVRFTGIAHAHRSSLLVHYIDDGFMYFTSEMRMFHGAVSALSCPFGVVYTGKSYEQITQLLTASKAFSKSKSRAGDALTYRIAAERTTCPLYLVEATEIGARHLMLLQQKDYRAKIANYALQEQYLPPPQDAPMLDAMMGGTPFLVCVDMDIQRIRAACRYARASGYTELAAVAFPTQIEALARWMEDMFPCEFYAIEESALLSIYPELILPETEREPVLRQGGECYVPVT
;
A
#
# COMPACT_ATOMS: atom_id res chain seq x y z
N MET A 1 3.67 -34.43 -5.92
CA MET A 1 2.68 -33.35 -5.76
C MET A 1 3.18 -32.17 -6.55
N LEU A 2 2.43 -31.72 -7.53
CA LEU A 2 2.94 -30.76 -8.52
C LEU A 2 2.70 -29.32 -8.05
N TYR A 3 3.69 -28.45 -8.20
CA TYR A 3 3.56 -27.02 -7.90
C TYR A 3 2.73 -26.31 -8.97
N ASP A 4 1.83 -25.44 -8.55
CA ASP A 4 1.11 -24.53 -9.45
C ASP A 4 1.75 -23.12 -9.47
N LEU A 5 1.23 -22.24 -10.33
CA LEU A 5 1.75 -20.86 -10.42
C LEU A 5 1.54 -20.06 -9.14
N ALA A 6 0.49 -20.35 -8.34
CA ALA A 6 0.25 -19.70 -7.06
C ALA A 6 1.30 -20.10 -6.01
N ASP A 7 1.68 -21.38 -5.96
CA ASP A 7 2.77 -21.90 -5.15
C ASP A 7 4.09 -21.20 -5.50
N ILE A 8 4.42 -21.12 -6.80
CA ILE A 8 5.65 -20.47 -7.25
C ILE A 8 5.61 -18.97 -6.96
N MET A 9 4.46 -18.31 -7.13
CA MET A 9 4.30 -16.90 -6.76
C MET A 9 4.55 -16.68 -5.27
N ALA A 10 4.02 -17.55 -4.39
CA ALA A 10 4.23 -17.47 -2.95
C ALA A 10 5.70 -17.67 -2.57
N LEU A 11 6.39 -18.61 -3.22
CA LEU A 11 7.82 -18.83 -3.02
C LEU A 11 8.67 -17.66 -3.53
N ARG A 12 8.36 -17.10 -4.71
CA ARG A 12 9.01 -15.88 -5.22
C ARG A 12 8.81 -14.71 -4.28
N PHE A 13 7.58 -14.53 -3.78
CA PHE A 13 7.27 -13.52 -2.77
C PHE A 13 8.13 -13.72 -1.51
N ALA A 14 8.19 -14.95 -0.98
CA ALA A 14 9.04 -15.30 0.17
C ALA A 14 10.52 -14.96 -0.07
N GLY A 15 11.04 -15.25 -1.27
CA GLY A 15 12.41 -14.89 -1.66
C GLY A 15 12.65 -13.39 -1.73
N HIS A 16 11.68 -12.65 -2.28
CA HIS A 16 11.76 -11.20 -2.43
C HIS A 16 11.72 -10.46 -1.08
N VAL A 17 10.76 -10.79 -0.22
CA VAL A 17 10.56 -10.11 1.09
C VAL A 17 11.37 -10.72 2.23
N ARG A 18 11.92 -11.94 2.04
CA ARG A 18 12.67 -12.78 3.00
C ARG A 18 11.89 -13.30 4.20
N ASN A 19 10.90 -12.56 4.69
CA ASN A 19 10.07 -12.92 5.84
C ASN A 19 8.60 -12.62 5.52
N ILE A 20 7.81 -13.65 5.25
CA ILE A 20 6.34 -13.52 5.12
C ILE A 20 5.73 -13.49 6.53
N PRO A 21 4.96 -12.47 6.92
CA PRO A 21 4.27 -12.44 8.21
C PRO A 21 3.30 -13.62 8.36
N ILE A 22 3.22 -14.22 9.55
CA ILE A 22 2.27 -15.33 9.79
C ILE A 22 0.82 -14.84 9.74
N GLU A 23 0.57 -13.58 10.12
CA GLU A 23 -0.76 -12.97 10.06
C GLU A 23 -1.19 -12.59 8.63
N LEU A 24 -0.32 -12.70 7.62
CA LEU A 24 -0.62 -12.24 6.26
C LEU A 24 -1.91 -12.85 5.65
N PRO A 25 -2.22 -14.16 5.82
CA PRO A 25 -3.46 -14.77 5.32
C PRO A 25 -4.74 -14.17 5.92
N GLN A 26 -4.66 -13.50 7.07
CA GLN A 26 -5.80 -12.82 7.70
C GLN A 26 -6.12 -11.49 7.00
N SER A 27 -5.13 -10.88 6.35
CA SER A 27 -5.26 -9.59 5.67
C SER A 27 -5.42 -9.73 4.16
N PHE A 28 -4.97 -10.85 3.59
CA PHE A 28 -5.00 -11.14 2.15
C PHE A 28 -5.49 -12.57 1.92
N HIS A 29 -6.65 -12.73 1.28
CA HIS A 29 -7.35 -14.00 1.13
C HIS A 29 -7.11 -14.68 -0.22
N GLY A 30 -6.46 -14.00 -1.16
CA GLY A 30 -6.06 -14.57 -2.44
C GLY A 30 -5.17 -15.81 -2.31
N ASN A 31 -5.23 -16.68 -3.31
CA ASN A 31 -4.66 -18.02 -3.24
C ASN A 31 -3.15 -18.08 -2.93
N VAL A 32 -2.36 -17.09 -3.38
CA VAL A 32 -0.92 -16.96 -3.10
C VAL A 32 -0.60 -16.84 -1.61
N PHE A 33 -1.44 -16.12 -0.86
CA PHE A 33 -1.20 -15.82 0.56
C PHE A 33 -2.09 -16.62 1.48
N SER A 34 -2.86 -17.58 0.96
CA SER A 34 -3.75 -18.40 1.76
C SER A 34 -2.99 -19.26 2.78
N GLU A 35 -3.59 -19.48 3.94
CA GLU A 35 -3.02 -20.35 4.98
C GLU A 35 -2.79 -21.76 4.44
N GLU A 36 -3.71 -22.28 3.61
CA GLU A 36 -3.59 -23.57 2.95
C GLU A 36 -2.30 -23.67 2.12
N THR A 37 -2.05 -22.69 1.25
CA THR A 37 -0.86 -22.63 0.39
C THR A 37 0.42 -22.55 1.22
N LEU A 38 0.50 -21.62 2.19
CA LEU A 38 1.70 -21.47 3.00
C LEU A 38 2.02 -22.73 3.83
N LEU A 39 1.00 -23.37 4.42
CA LEU A 39 1.17 -24.61 5.16
C LEU A 39 1.53 -25.80 4.26
N ALA A 40 0.99 -25.85 3.04
CA ALA A 40 1.37 -26.87 2.06
C ALA A 40 2.84 -26.75 1.66
N LEU A 41 3.33 -25.53 1.39
CA LEU A 41 4.73 -25.27 1.09
C LEU A 41 5.66 -25.60 2.27
N CYS A 42 5.19 -25.39 3.51
CA CYS A 42 5.89 -25.82 4.72
C CYS A 42 5.99 -27.35 4.83
N ARG A 43 4.90 -28.09 4.57
CA ARG A 43 4.90 -29.57 4.55
C ARG A 43 5.88 -30.13 3.52
N GLN A 44 6.05 -29.42 2.41
CA GLN A 44 6.99 -29.76 1.34
C GLN A 44 8.44 -29.31 1.63
N LYS A 45 8.69 -28.68 2.78
CA LYS A 45 10.02 -28.22 3.23
C LYS A 45 10.70 -27.21 2.31
N VAL A 46 9.96 -26.57 1.39
CA VAL A 46 10.46 -25.46 0.55
C VAL A 46 10.27 -24.10 1.23
N LEU A 47 9.33 -24.03 2.17
CA LEU A 47 9.13 -22.95 3.11
C LEU A 47 9.26 -23.48 4.53
N ALA A 48 9.60 -22.63 5.49
CA ALA A 48 9.60 -22.99 6.91
C ALA A 48 9.15 -21.83 7.79
N GLU A 49 8.41 -22.15 8.85
CA GLU A 49 8.14 -21.21 9.92
C GLU A 49 9.44 -20.95 10.71
N ASN A 50 9.74 -19.68 10.93
CA ASN A 50 10.90 -19.27 11.71
C ASN A 50 10.65 -19.52 13.21
N ARG A 51 11.72 -19.81 13.96
CA ARG A 51 11.68 -20.05 15.42
C ARG A 51 11.07 -18.92 16.26
N ASN A 52 10.90 -17.74 15.67
CA ASN A 52 10.26 -16.61 16.32
C ASN A 52 8.73 -16.70 16.31
N HIS A 53 8.14 -17.65 15.58
CA HIS A 53 6.69 -17.81 15.39
C HIS A 53 6.00 -16.52 14.91
N ARG A 54 6.71 -15.74 14.07
CA ARG A 54 6.21 -14.49 13.48
C ARG A 54 6.31 -14.44 11.97
N SER A 55 7.02 -15.38 11.34
CA SER A 55 7.18 -15.36 9.89
C SER A 55 7.57 -16.69 9.28
N TYR A 56 7.29 -16.84 7.98
CA TYR A 56 7.82 -17.88 7.12
C TYR A 56 9.00 -17.37 6.29
N SER A 57 9.95 -18.26 5.97
CA SER A 57 11.09 -17.97 5.09
C SER A 57 11.39 -19.17 4.19
N LEU A 58 12.01 -18.91 3.03
CA LEU A 58 12.49 -19.98 2.15
C LEU A 58 13.53 -20.85 2.86
N THR A 59 13.49 -22.14 2.56
CA THR A 59 14.55 -23.09 2.94
C THR A 59 15.59 -23.19 1.82
N PRO A 60 16.74 -23.86 2.04
CA PRO A 60 17.66 -24.19 0.96
C PRO A 60 17.00 -24.97 -0.19
N ALA A 61 16.04 -25.86 0.11
CA ALA A 61 15.30 -26.59 -0.91
C ALA A 61 14.37 -25.65 -1.72
N GLY A 62 13.73 -24.69 -1.07
CA GLY A 62 12.92 -23.67 -1.76
C GLY A 62 13.74 -22.77 -2.67
N ILE A 63 14.95 -22.39 -2.26
CA ILE A 63 15.87 -21.63 -3.11
C ILE A 63 16.31 -22.46 -4.31
N ALA A 64 16.74 -23.70 -4.10
CA ALA A 64 17.17 -24.57 -5.20
C ALA A 64 16.04 -24.78 -6.24
N LEU A 65 14.79 -24.92 -5.77
CA LEU A 65 13.61 -24.95 -6.64
C LEU A 65 13.47 -23.66 -7.46
N LEU A 66 13.54 -22.49 -6.81
CA LEU A 66 13.42 -21.20 -7.51
C LEU A 66 14.57 -20.96 -8.49
N GLU A 67 15.81 -21.29 -8.11
CA GLU A 67 16.99 -21.20 -8.98
C GLU A 67 16.84 -22.08 -10.22
N HIS A 68 16.32 -23.29 -10.04
CA HIS A 68 16.01 -24.19 -11.15
C HIS A 68 14.96 -23.61 -12.12
N LEU A 69 14.01 -22.83 -11.60
CA LEU A 69 13.00 -22.11 -12.38
C LEU A 69 13.50 -20.77 -12.95
N GLY A 70 14.78 -20.43 -12.75
CA GLY A 70 15.39 -19.21 -13.26
C GLY A 70 15.19 -17.99 -12.36
N TYR A 71 14.76 -18.17 -11.11
CA TYR A 71 14.61 -17.10 -10.13
C TYR A 71 15.68 -17.18 -9.05
N THR A 72 16.52 -16.15 -8.94
CA THR A 72 17.61 -16.13 -7.96
C THR A 72 17.26 -15.27 -6.76
N TYR A 73 17.38 -15.83 -5.56
CA TYR A 73 17.16 -15.13 -4.30
C TYR A 73 18.26 -15.46 -3.29
N GLN A 74 18.45 -14.59 -2.30
CA GLN A 74 19.46 -14.78 -1.25
C GLN A 74 18.81 -15.10 0.09
N LEU A 75 19.27 -16.18 0.74
CA LEU A 75 18.95 -16.48 2.12
C LEU A 75 19.74 -15.61 3.08
N ASP A 76 19.15 -15.34 4.24
CA ASP A 76 19.91 -14.79 5.35
C ASP A 76 20.74 -15.89 6.01
N SER A 77 22.01 -15.59 6.28
CA SER A 77 22.89 -16.49 7.03
C SER A 77 22.50 -16.63 8.50
N ARG A 78 21.75 -15.67 9.05
CA ARG A 78 21.28 -15.64 10.44
C ARG A 78 19.93 -14.94 10.54
N GLN A 79 19.17 -15.29 11.57
CA GLN A 79 17.93 -14.59 11.91
C GLN A 79 18.20 -13.08 12.15
N PRO A 80 17.37 -12.18 11.59
CA PRO A 80 17.51 -10.75 11.83
C PRO A 80 17.23 -10.40 13.29
N ALA A 81 17.90 -9.37 13.81
CA ALA A 81 17.55 -8.76 15.08
C ALA A 81 16.11 -8.22 15.05
N GLN A 82 15.47 -8.10 16.22
CA GLN A 82 14.04 -7.78 16.33
C GLN A 82 13.61 -6.52 15.56
N ALA A 83 14.30 -5.40 15.73
CA ALA A 83 13.96 -4.15 15.02
C ALA A 83 14.09 -4.27 13.49
N LYS A 84 15.05 -5.10 13.01
CA LYS A 84 15.20 -5.38 11.58
C LYS A 84 14.07 -6.30 11.08
N LEU A 85 13.69 -7.29 11.88
CA LEU A 85 12.56 -8.18 11.56
C LEU A 85 11.26 -7.39 11.44
N GLU A 86 10.94 -6.53 12.40
CA GLU A 86 9.72 -5.72 12.39
C GLU A 86 9.61 -4.87 11.11
N ARG A 87 10.69 -4.19 10.72
CA ARG A 87 10.73 -3.44 9.45
C ARG A 87 10.52 -4.33 8.22
N ARG A 88 11.00 -5.58 8.25
CA ARG A 88 10.77 -6.54 7.16
C ARG A 88 9.32 -7.00 7.11
N LEU A 89 8.70 -7.30 8.25
CA LEU A 89 7.30 -7.69 8.31
C LEU A 89 6.39 -6.55 7.79
N MET A 90 6.68 -5.31 8.21
CA MET A 90 5.99 -4.13 7.67
C MET A 90 6.18 -4.00 6.16
N SER A 91 7.42 -4.11 5.66
CA SER A 91 7.71 -4.03 4.22
C SER A 91 7.08 -5.17 3.42
N ALA A 92 6.96 -6.36 4.01
CA ALA A 92 6.31 -7.51 3.41
C ALA A 92 4.79 -7.29 3.31
N ALA A 93 4.15 -6.74 4.35
CA ALA A 93 2.73 -6.37 4.28
C ALA A 93 2.47 -5.33 3.17
N VAL A 94 3.34 -4.32 3.02
CA VAL A 94 3.25 -3.36 1.91
C VAL A 94 3.48 -4.03 0.55
N SER A 95 4.45 -4.93 0.45
CA SER A 95 4.70 -5.66 -0.80
C SER A 95 3.51 -6.54 -1.18
N ALA A 96 2.84 -7.18 -0.20
CA ALA A 96 1.62 -7.94 -0.42
C ALA A 96 0.47 -7.05 -0.87
N LEU A 97 0.30 -5.88 -0.23
CA LEU A 97 -0.69 -4.86 -0.63
C LEU A 97 -0.55 -4.47 -2.10
N PHE A 98 0.66 -4.11 -2.54
CA PHE A 98 0.92 -3.72 -3.93
C PHE A 98 0.81 -4.91 -4.89
N CYS A 99 1.30 -6.08 -4.51
CA CYS A 99 1.14 -7.31 -5.29
C CYS A 99 -0.34 -7.65 -5.51
N ARG A 100 -1.18 -7.54 -4.48
CA ARG A 100 -2.62 -7.79 -4.58
C ARG A 100 -3.35 -6.73 -5.40
N ALA A 101 -2.86 -5.50 -5.40
CA ALA A 101 -3.35 -4.43 -6.26
C ALA A 101 -2.89 -4.54 -7.72
N GLY A 102 -2.20 -5.63 -8.10
CA GLY A 102 -1.76 -5.89 -9.47
C GLY A 102 -0.41 -5.27 -9.85
N PHE A 103 0.35 -4.74 -8.89
CA PHE A 103 1.68 -4.19 -9.18
C PHE A 103 2.73 -5.30 -9.29
N ASN A 104 3.66 -5.13 -10.23
CA ASN A 104 4.90 -5.89 -10.24
C ASN A 104 5.81 -5.44 -9.10
N ILE A 105 6.00 -6.32 -8.12
CA ILE A 105 6.87 -6.08 -6.96
C ILE A 105 8.29 -6.66 -7.13
N PHE A 106 8.52 -7.49 -8.15
CA PHE A 106 9.76 -8.26 -8.31
C PHE A 106 10.83 -7.47 -9.07
N LEU A 107 11.08 -6.24 -8.60
CA LEU A 107 12.05 -5.33 -9.19
C LEU A 107 13.39 -5.44 -8.48
N ASP A 108 14.48 -5.33 -9.24
CA ASP A 108 15.85 -5.44 -8.72
C ASP A 108 16.56 -4.08 -8.57
N ASN A 109 16.06 -3.04 -9.25
CA ASN A 109 16.66 -1.71 -9.28
C ASN A 109 15.63 -0.61 -9.64
N LEU A 110 16.10 0.64 -9.70
CA LEU A 110 15.29 1.80 -10.06
C LEU A 110 14.74 1.79 -11.49
N GLU A 111 15.46 1.19 -12.45
CA GLU A 111 15.02 1.15 -13.85
C GLU A 111 13.71 0.37 -14.00
N GLY A 112 13.46 -0.60 -13.12
CA GLY A 112 12.19 -1.33 -13.05
C GLY A 112 10.97 -0.43 -12.83
N LEU A 113 11.12 0.77 -12.25
CA LEU A 113 10.02 1.72 -12.08
C LEU A 113 9.60 2.42 -13.38
N THR A 114 10.31 2.23 -14.49
CA THR A 114 9.90 2.81 -15.79
C THR A 114 8.59 2.24 -16.31
N SER A 115 8.25 1.01 -15.92
CA SER A 115 6.97 0.38 -16.26
C SER A 115 5.88 0.83 -15.29
N GLU A 116 4.70 1.15 -15.80
CA GLU A 116 3.53 1.39 -14.95
C GLU A 116 3.16 0.13 -14.15
N LEU A 117 2.41 0.34 -13.05
CA LEU A 117 2.05 -0.71 -12.08
C LEU A 117 3.29 -1.45 -11.55
N SER A 118 4.30 -0.69 -11.15
CA SER A 118 5.55 -1.22 -10.59
C SER A 118 5.76 -0.72 -9.17
N TYR A 119 6.20 -1.59 -8.26
CA TYR A 119 6.54 -1.23 -6.88
C TYR A 119 7.95 -1.70 -6.53
N LEU A 120 8.80 -0.75 -6.16
CA LEU A 120 10.17 -0.99 -5.75
C LEU A 120 10.30 -0.85 -4.23
N SER A 121 10.55 -1.96 -3.54
CA SER A 121 10.81 -1.94 -2.10
C SER A 121 12.09 -1.15 -1.76
N SER A 122 12.04 -0.38 -0.68
CA SER A 122 13.22 0.29 -0.13
C SER A 122 14.31 -0.70 0.33
N ALA A 123 13.93 -1.96 0.58
CA ALA A 123 14.90 -3.02 0.84
C ALA A 123 15.76 -3.34 -0.38
N VAL A 124 15.24 -3.20 -1.60
CA VAL A 124 15.99 -3.37 -2.85
C VAL A 124 16.84 -2.13 -3.12
N LEU A 125 16.30 -0.92 -2.95
CA LEU A 125 17.06 0.35 -3.07
C LEU A 125 18.31 0.40 -2.17
N ARG A 126 18.21 -0.15 -0.95
CA ARG A 126 19.37 -0.25 -0.04
C ARG A 126 20.43 -1.25 -0.48
N ARG A 127 20.08 -2.20 -1.34
CA ARG A 127 20.95 -3.28 -1.83
C ARG A 127 21.57 -2.97 -3.19
N ASP A 128 21.03 -2.02 -3.95
CA ASP A 128 21.53 -1.66 -5.28
C ASP A 128 22.99 -1.16 -5.22
N PRO A 129 23.96 -1.96 -5.73
CA PRO A 129 25.38 -1.63 -5.70
C PRO A 129 25.78 -0.60 -6.76
N ALA A 130 24.95 -0.38 -7.79
CA ALA A 130 25.21 0.59 -8.85
C ALA A 130 24.83 2.03 -8.43
N SER A 131 24.00 2.18 -7.39
CA SER A 131 23.68 3.48 -6.86
C SER A 131 24.73 3.94 -5.83
N THR A 132 25.22 5.18 -5.98
CA THR A 132 25.86 5.96 -4.89
C THR A 132 24.91 6.12 -3.68
N ALA A 133 23.66 5.66 -3.81
CA ALA A 133 22.55 5.83 -2.89
C ALA A 133 22.37 4.68 -1.89
N SER A 134 23.10 3.57 -1.96
CA SER A 134 23.03 2.50 -0.95
C SER A 134 23.37 3.00 0.48
N ARG A 135 24.24 4.01 0.61
CA ARG A 135 24.52 4.74 1.87
C ARG A 135 23.50 5.85 2.17
N VAL A 136 22.85 6.41 1.15
CA VAL A 136 21.87 7.51 1.27
C VAL A 136 20.51 6.99 1.76
N PHE A 137 20.13 5.77 1.37
CA PHE A 137 18.87 5.12 1.74
C PHE A 137 18.92 4.34 3.07
N ALA A 138 20.08 4.24 3.74
CA ALA A 138 20.24 3.44 4.96
C ALA A 138 19.41 3.97 6.16
N GLY A 139 19.03 5.26 6.14
CA GLY A 139 18.26 5.93 7.19
C GLY A 139 16.77 6.15 6.89
N VAL A 140 16.29 5.83 5.69
CA VAL A 140 14.91 6.16 5.29
C VAL A 140 13.88 5.28 5.96
N ARG A 141 12.69 5.84 6.14
CA ARG A 141 11.55 5.18 6.78
C ARG A 141 10.51 4.69 5.79
N PHE A 142 10.47 5.21 4.56
CA PHE A 142 9.60 4.70 3.51
C PHE A 142 9.88 3.21 3.21
N THR A 143 8.83 2.45 2.93
CA THR A 143 8.88 1.02 2.60
C THR A 143 9.11 0.77 1.12
N GLY A 144 8.73 1.69 0.25
CA GLY A 144 9.03 1.62 -1.18
C GLY A 144 8.54 2.83 -1.97
N ILE A 145 8.72 2.73 -3.29
CA ILE A 145 8.26 3.69 -4.28
C ILE A 145 7.42 2.92 -5.29
N ALA A 146 6.28 3.47 -5.71
CA ALA A 146 5.46 2.88 -6.76
C ALA A 146 5.32 3.81 -7.96
N HIS A 147 5.26 3.23 -9.16
CA HIS A 147 4.80 3.87 -10.38
C HIS A 147 3.40 3.35 -10.71
N ALA A 148 2.39 4.18 -10.46
CA ALA A 148 0.99 3.97 -10.81
C ALA A 148 0.70 4.63 -12.17
N HIS A 149 -0.43 4.33 -12.83
CA HIS A 149 -0.72 4.81 -14.21
C HIS A 149 -0.66 6.34 -14.39
N ARG A 150 -0.84 7.09 -13.31
CA ARG A 150 -0.95 8.57 -13.36
C ARG A 150 -0.16 9.27 -12.28
N SER A 151 0.62 8.52 -11.50
CA SER A 151 1.37 9.11 -10.40
C SER A 151 2.51 8.21 -9.95
N SER A 152 3.50 8.83 -9.33
CA SER A 152 4.48 8.12 -8.52
C SER A 152 4.11 8.27 -7.05
N LEU A 153 4.20 7.18 -6.29
CA LEU A 153 3.79 7.13 -4.89
C LEU A 153 4.99 6.85 -4.00
N LEU A 154 5.20 7.71 -3.00
CA LEU A 154 6.10 7.44 -1.88
C LEU A 154 5.33 6.70 -0.79
N VAL A 155 5.76 5.49 -0.43
CA VAL A 155 4.97 4.61 0.44
C VAL A 155 5.63 4.43 1.79
N HIS A 156 4.88 4.69 2.86
CA HIS A 156 5.29 4.47 4.25
C HIS A 156 4.36 3.50 4.94
N TYR A 157 4.92 2.51 5.63
CA TYR A 157 4.20 1.83 6.71
C TYR A 157 4.42 2.65 7.98
N ILE A 158 3.35 3.27 8.48
CA ILE A 158 3.43 4.18 9.62
C ILE A 158 3.41 3.43 10.94
N ASP A 159 4.16 3.96 11.88
CA ASP A 159 4.28 3.51 13.27
C ASP A 159 4.26 4.76 14.17
N ASP A 160 4.53 4.62 15.46
CA ASP A 160 4.62 5.77 16.37
C ASP A 160 5.98 6.48 16.34
N GLY A 161 6.80 6.16 15.34
CA GLY A 161 8.07 6.79 15.09
C GLY A 161 7.96 8.10 14.30
N PHE A 162 8.97 8.33 13.49
CA PHE A 162 9.19 9.56 12.73
C PHE A 162 9.75 9.20 11.36
N MET A 163 9.71 10.18 10.45
CA MET A 163 10.34 10.13 9.13
C MET A 163 11.28 11.32 8.95
N TYR A 164 12.28 11.18 8.07
CA TYR A 164 13.18 12.28 7.71
C TYR A 164 12.61 13.01 6.50
N PHE A 165 11.64 13.89 6.73
CA PHE A 165 10.71 14.35 5.69
C PHE A 165 11.41 14.98 4.48
N THR A 166 12.30 15.96 4.69
CA THR A 166 13.00 16.65 3.60
C THR A 166 13.94 15.71 2.86
N SER A 167 14.67 14.89 3.61
CA SER A 167 15.63 13.94 3.05
C SER A 167 14.94 12.86 2.22
N GLU A 168 13.87 12.27 2.74
CA GLU A 168 13.07 11.24 2.07
C GLU A 168 12.36 11.78 0.84
N MET A 169 11.77 12.97 0.92
CA MET A 169 11.13 13.60 -0.23
C MET A 169 12.13 13.93 -1.34
N ARG A 170 13.33 14.44 -0.99
CA ARG A 170 14.41 14.69 -1.96
C ARG A 170 14.83 13.39 -2.66
N MET A 171 15.01 12.32 -1.90
CA MET A 171 15.39 11.02 -2.44
C MET A 171 14.33 10.46 -3.37
N PHE A 172 13.06 10.55 -2.97
CA PHE A 172 11.93 10.14 -3.79
C PHE A 172 11.89 10.93 -5.10
N HIS A 173 11.92 12.26 -5.06
CA HIS A 173 11.94 13.09 -6.27
C HIS A 173 13.10 12.75 -7.21
N GLY A 174 14.29 12.46 -6.67
CA GLY A 174 15.42 12.00 -7.47
C GLY A 174 15.12 10.68 -8.19
N ALA A 175 14.58 9.70 -7.44
CA ALA A 175 14.27 8.36 -7.95
C ALA A 175 13.20 8.35 -9.06
N VAL A 176 12.23 9.26 -9.01
CA VAL A 176 11.11 9.29 -9.96
C VAL A 176 11.19 10.42 -10.98
N SER A 177 12.31 11.17 -10.99
CA SER A 177 12.49 12.35 -11.85
C SER A 177 12.25 12.08 -13.34
N ALA A 178 12.57 10.87 -13.82
CA ALA A 178 12.38 10.47 -15.22
C ALA A 178 10.92 10.12 -15.58
N LEU A 179 10.06 9.81 -14.59
CA LEU A 179 8.70 9.30 -14.83
C LEU A 179 7.72 10.41 -15.27
N SER A 180 8.07 11.68 -15.05
CA SER A 180 7.30 12.84 -15.54
C SER A 180 5.80 12.85 -15.18
N CYS A 181 5.42 12.24 -14.06
CA CYS A 181 4.05 12.19 -13.56
C CYS A 181 3.92 12.89 -12.19
N PRO A 182 2.69 13.28 -11.78
CA PRO A 182 2.43 13.78 -10.44
C PRO A 182 2.90 12.86 -9.32
N PHE A 183 3.09 13.42 -8.13
CA PHE A 183 3.54 12.70 -6.96
C PHE A 183 2.44 12.60 -5.91
N GLY A 184 2.37 11.46 -5.22
CA GLY A 184 1.52 11.23 -4.06
C GLY A 184 2.28 10.54 -2.94
N VAL A 185 1.72 10.58 -1.75
CA VAL A 185 2.23 9.86 -0.57
C VAL A 185 1.17 8.87 -0.12
N VAL A 186 1.59 7.66 0.23
CA VAL A 186 0.73 6.63 0.81
C VAL A 186 1.20 6.34 2.23
N TYR A 187 0.32 6.55 3.20
CA TYR A 187 0.51 6.04 4.55
C TYR A 187 -0.30 4.77 4.71
N THR A 188 0.40 3.69 5.02
CA THR A 188 -0.18 2.37 5.25
C THR A 188 0.08 1.85 6.65
N GLY A 189 -0.69 0.86 7.06
CA GLY A 189 -0.77 0.32 8.41
C GLY A 189 -1.75 -0.86 8.44
N LYS A 190 -1.98 -1.48 9.60
CA LYS A 190 -2.81 -2.70 9.67
C LYS A 190 -4.27 -2.47 9.32
N SER A 191 -4.81 -1.33 9.76
CA SER A 191 -6.19 -0.93 9.51
C SER A 191 -6.32 0.58 9.45
N TYR A 192 -7.42 1.07 8.89
CA TYR A 192 -7.79 2.49 8.94
C TYR A 192 -7.86 3.05 10.36
N GLU A 193 -8.41 2.28 11.29
CA GLU A 193 -8.47 2.63 12.72
C GLU A 193 -7.07 2.87 13.29
N GLN A 194 -6.14 1.92 13.08
CA GLN A 194 -4.78 2.03 13.58
C GLN A 194 -4.04 3.23 12.97
N ILE A 195 -4.15 3.41 11.65
CA ILE A 195 -3.52 4.52 10.94
C ILE A 195 -4.00 5.85 11.55
N THR A 196 -5.31 5.99 11.72
CA THR A 196 -5.91 7.22 12.26
C THR A 196 -5.51 7.44 13.71
N GLN A 197 -5.54 6.40 14.55
CA GLN A 197 -5.10 6.46 15.94
C GLN A 197 -3.66 6.98 16.04
N LEU A 198 -2.75 6.48 15.20
CA LEU A 198 -1.35 6.93 15.16
C LEU A 198 -1.21 8.41 14.77
N LEU A 199 -2.10 8.92 13.93
CA LEU A 199 -2.03 10.30 13.44
C LEU A 199 -2.81 11.31 14.30
N THR A 200 -3.79 10.87 15.09
CA THR A 200 -4.63 11.75 15.92
C THR A 200 -4.28 11.69 17.42
N ALA A 201 -3.55 10.67 17.88
CA ALA A 201 -3.15 10.59 19.28
C ALA A 201 -2.28 11.81 19.68
N SER A 202 -2.34 12.23 20.95
CA SER A 202 -1.60 13.42 21.43
C SER A 202 -0.09 13.35 21.14
N LYS A 203 0.49 12.14 21.17
CA LYS A 203 1.92 11.93 20.82
C LYS A 203 2.24 12.27 19.36
N ALA A 204 1.28 12.17 18.45
CA ALA A 204 1.44 12.43 17.02
C ALA A 204 1.82 13.89 16.74
N PHE A 205 1.40 14.82 17.60
CA PHE A 205 1.69 16.25 17.47
C PHE A 205 3.02 16.67 18.13
N SER A 206 3.71 15.75 18.80
CA SER A 206 4.99 16.06 19.44
C SER A 206 6.09 16.22 18.40
N LYS A 207 6.89 17.29 18.50
CA LYS A 207 8.12 17.40 17.70
C LYS A 207 9.10 16.31 18.14
N SER A 208 9.73 15.63 17.19
CA SER A 208 10.78 14.66 17.48
C SER A 208 11.87 15.29 18.35
N LYS A 209 12.36 14.57 19.37
CA LYS A 209 13.49 14.97 20.22
C LYS A 209 14.85 14.95 19.48
N SER A 210 14.86 14.66 18.18
CA SER A 210 16.06 14.63 17.33
C SER A 210 16.74 16.02 17.25
N ARG A 211 18.07 16.04 17.43
CA ARG A 211 18.91 17.24 17.24
C ARG A 211 18.94 17.75 15.79
N ALA A 212 18.52 16.92 14.83
CA ALA A 212 18.38 17.29 13.42
C ALA A 212 16.91 17.61 13.12
N GLY A 213 16.62 18.85 12.72
CA GLY A 213 15.27 19.40 12.51
C GLY A 213 14.45 18.78 11.36
N ASP A 214 14.94 17.71 10.72
CA ASP A 214 14.28 17.00 9.62
C ASP A 214 13.44 15.80 10.07
N ALA A 215 13.62 15.33 11.31
CA ALA A 215 12.82 14.21 11.84
C ALA A 215 11.45 14.71 12.30
N LEU A 216 10.38 14.27 11.63
CA LEU A 216 9.00 14.64 11.93
C LEU A 216 8.18 13.39 12.24
N THR A 217 7.21 13.50 13.14
CA THR A 217 6.15 12.49 13.24
C THR A 217 5.38 12.43 11.93
N TYR A 218 4.73 11.30 11.64
CA TYR A 218 3.92 11.16 10.43
C TYR A 218 2.79 12.20 10.35
N ARG A 219 2.20 12.59 11.49
CA ARG A 219 1.17 13.65 11.54
C ARG A 219 1.73 15.03 11.16
N ILE A 220 2.88 15.42 11.73
CA ILE A 220 3.50 16.72 11.36
C ILE A 220 3.94 16.70 9.89
N ALA A 221 4.46 15.57 9.40
CA ALA A 221 4.77 15.42 7.97
C ALA A 221 3.52 15.50 7.08
N ALA A 222 2.40 14.90 7.52
CA ALA A 222 1.10 15.00 6.83
C ALA A 222 0.59 16.45 6.78
N GLU A 223 0.90 17.28 7.77
CA GLU A 223 0.55 18.70 7.74
C GLU A 223 1.45 19.54 6.82
N ARG A 224 2.67 19.05 6.53
CA ARG A 224 3.65 19.74 5.68
C ARG A 224 3.61 19.32 4.22
N THR A 225 3.13 18.12 3.92
CA THR A 225 3.05 17.66 2.52
C THR A 225 2.01 18.46 1.76
N THR A 226 2.37 18.89 0.55
CA THR A 226 1.46 19.53 -0.40
C THR A 226 0.95 18.56 -1.46
N CYS A 227 1.54 17.36 -1.53
CA CYS A 227 1.10 16.28 -2.42
C CYS A 227 -0.12 15.57 -1.83
N PRO A 228 -0.98 14.96 -2.66
CA PRO A 228 -2.01 14.03 -2.18
C PRO A 228 -1.44 13.04 -1.18
N LEU A 229 -2.17 12.83 -0.09
CA LEU A 229 -1.81 11.90 0.98
C LEU A 229 -2.95 10.92 1.16
N TYR A 230 -2.73 9.69 0.71
CA TYR A 230 -3.71 8.61 0.79
C TYR A 230 -3.45 7.76 2.04
N LEU A 231 -4.49 7.51 2.82
CA LEU A 231 -4.44 6.49 3.87
C LEU A 231 -4.92 5.16 3.28
N VAL A 232 -4.12 4.11 3.41
CA VAL A 232 -4.41 2.81 2.80
C VAL A 232 -4.05 1.71 3.78
N GLU A 233 -5.01 0.94 4.28
CA GLU A 233 -4.67 -0.22 5.12
C GLU A 233 -3.99 -1.35 4.32
N ALA A 234 -3.19 -2.17 4.97
CA ALA A 234 -2.45 -3.27 4.36
C ALA A 234 -3.29 -4.55 4.33
N THR A 235 -4.44 -4.49 3.66
CA THR A 235 -5.43 -5.56 3.51
C THR A 235 -5.95 -5.63 2.06
N GLU A 236 -6.83 -6.58 1.76
CA GLU A 236 -7.56 -6.62 0.48
C GLU A 236 -8.38 -5.36 0.19
N ILE A 237 -8.96 -4.73 1.22
CA ILE A 237 -9.68 -3.45 1.06
C ILE A 237 -8.70 -2.37 0.58
N GLY A 238 -7.51 -2.32 1.17
CA GLY A 238 -6.45 -1.43 0.72
C GLY A 238 -5.97 -1.72 -0.70
N ALA A 239 -5.91 -3.00 -1.09
CA ALA A 239 -5.53 -3.38 -2.46
C ALA A 239 -6.56 -2.88 -3.48
N ARG A 240 -7.86 -3.07 -3.21
CA ARG A 240 -8.95 -2.51 -4.03
C ARG A 240 -8.91 -0.99 -4.07
N HIS A 241 -8.60 -0.35 -2.94
CA HIS A 241 -8.39 1.09 -2.90
C HIS A 241 -7.23 1.51 -3.83
N LEU A 242 -6.05 0.87 -3.78
CA LEU A 242 -4.97 1.19 -4.72
C LEU A 242 -5.36 1.00 -6.18
N MET A 243 -6.18 -0.02 -6.49
CA MET A 243 -6.75 -0.24 -7.82
C MET A 243 -7.78 0.84 -8.21
N LEU A 244 -8.55 1.36 -7.24
CA LEU A 244 -9.48 2.46 -7.47
C LEU A 244 -8.73 3.75 -7.84
N LEU A 245 -7.60 4.03 -7.20
CA LEU A 245 -6.74 5.18 -7.54
C LEU A 245 -6.22 5.12 -8.99
N GLN A 246 -6.24 3.94 -9.61
CA GLN A 246 -5.87 3.75 -11.02
C GLN A 246 -7.02 4.09 -12.00
N GLN A 247 -8.25 4.15 -11.51
CA GLN A 247 -9.43 4.38 -12.35
C GLN A 247 -9.57 5.85 -12.74
N LYS A 248 -10.06 6.10 -13.95
CA LYS A 248 -10.33 7.47 -14.40
C LYS A 248 -11.64 7.97 -13.81
N ASP A 249 -11.65 9.24 -13.42
CA ASP A 249 -12.85 9.98 -13.02
C ASP A 249 -13.64 9.30 -11.89
N TYR A 250 -12.94 8.58 -11.02
CA TYR A 250 -13.61 7.65 -10.12
C TYR A 250 -14.54 8.35 -9.14
N ARG A 251 -14.13 9.52 -8.65
CA ARG A 251 -14.92 10.36 -7.74
C ARG A 251 -16.22 10.82 -8.40
N ALA A 252 -16.17 11.27 -9.66
CA ALA A 252 -17.35 11.76 -10.35
C ALA A 252 -18.41 10.65 -10.53
N LYS A 253 -17.98 9.45 -10.94
CA LYS A 253 -18.88 8.30 -11.10
C LYS A 253 -19.46 7.82 -9.77
N ILE A 254 -18.66 7.76 -8.71
CA ILE A 254 -19.14 7.37 -7.37
C ILE A 254 -20.11 8.43 -6.82
N ALA A 255 -19.82 9.72 -6.99
CA ALA A 255 -20.72 10.79 -6.57
C ALA A 255 -22.06 10.73 -7.31
N ASN A 256 -22.03 10.49 -8.62
CA ASN A 256 -23.24 10.33 -9.42
C ASN A 256 -24.08 9.13 -8.95
N TYR A 257 -23.43 7.99 -8.70
CA TYR A 257 -24.08 6.79 -8.17
C TYR A 257 -24.68 7.02 -6.77
N ALA A 258 -23.93 7.66 -5.87
CA ALA A 258 -24.33 7.88 -4.48
C ALA A 258 -25.48 8.90 -4.34
N LEU A 259 -25.45 9.98 -5.13
CA LEU A 259 -26.40 11.08 -4.99
C LEU A 259 -27.65 10.95 -5.86
N GLN A 260 -27.57 10.24 -6.99
CA GLN A 260 -28.67 10.06 -7.92
C GLN A 260 -29.36 11.39 -8.26
N GLU A 261 -30.65 11.54 -7.96
CA GLU A 261 -31.44 12.76 -8.23
C GLU A 261 -30.94 14.00 -7.46
N GLN A 262 -30.20 13.81 -6.35
CA GLN A 262 -29.62 14.91 -5.57
C GLN A 262 -28.28 15.40 -6.14
N TYR A 263 -27.75 14.72 -7.16
CA TYR A 263 -26.47 15.07 -7.77
C TYR A 263 -26.53 16.43 -8.46
N LEU A 264 -25.66 17.32 -8.03
CA LEU A 264 -25.31 18.54 -8.76
C LEU A 264 -23.79 18.56 -8.96
N PRO A 265 -23.29 19.03 -10.12
CA PRO A 265 -21.85 19.15 -10.35
C PRO A 265 -21.21 20.10 -9.32
N PRO A 266 -19.93 19.89 -8.97
CA PRO A 266 -19.23 20.79 -8.06
C PRO A 266 -19.08 22.19 -8.70
N PRO A 267 -19.01 23.26 -7.90
CA PRO A 267 -18.70 24.60 -8.39
C PRO A 267 -17.38 24.63 -9.17
N GLN A 268 -17.31 25.43 -10.24
CA GLN A 268 -16.12 25.50 -11.10
C GLN A 268 -14.86 25.98 -10.35
N ASP A 269 -15.04 26.78 -9.30
CA ASP A 269 -13.99 27.31 -8.44
C ASP A 269 -13.65 26.38 -7.25
N ALA A 270 -14.26 25.19 -7.18
CA ALA A 270 -14.14 24.25 -6.07
C ALA A 270 -13.62 22.86 -6.50
N PRO A 271 -12.41 22.75 -7.09
CA PRO A 271 -11.87 21.49 -7.62
C PRO A 271 -11.57 20.42 -6.55
N MET A 272 -11.68 20.76 -5.26
CA MET A 272 -11.55 19.83 -4.15
C MET A 272 -12.84 19.07 -3.81
N LEU A 273 -13.99 19.58 -4.27
CA LEU A 273 -15.31 18.97 -4.11
C LEU A 273 -15.59 18.01 -5.27
N ASP A 274 -16.39 16.98 -5.00
CA ASP A 274 -16.74 15.98 -6.03
C ASP A 274 -18.13 16.21 -6.61
N ALA A 275 -19.03 16.80 -5.81
CA ALA A 275 -20.39 17.19 -6.19
C ALA A 275 -20.97 18.17 -5.17
N MET A 276 -22.22 18.59 -5.40
CA MET A 276 -23.12 19.09 -4.37
C MET A 276 -24.31 18.12 -4.23
N MET A 277 -24.72 17.85 -3.00
CA MET A 277 -25.90 17.05 -2.63
C MET A 277 -27.02 18.01 -2.22
N GLY A 278 -27.94 18.31 -3.13
CA GLY A 278 -29.06 19.21 -2.83
C GLY A 278 -28.66 20.59 -2.30
N GLY A 279 -27.44 21.06 -2.60
CA GLY A 279 -26.89 22.32 -2.09
C GLY A 279 -25.83 22.18 -0.99
N THR A 280 -25.65 20.98 -0.42
CA THR A 280 -24.58 20.67 0.54
C THR A 280 -23.32 20.19 -0.20
N PRO A 281 -22.10 20.68 0.11
CA PRO A 281 -20.90 20.20 -0.56
C PRO A 281 -20.64 18.73 -0.27
N PHE A 282 -20.33 17.95 -1.30
CA PHE A 282 -20.22 16.49 -1.23
C PHE A 282 -18.83 15.98 -1.61
N LEU A 283 -18.32 15.00 -0.85
CA LEU A 283 -17.03 14.36 -1.05
C LEU A 283 -17.16 12.85 -1.24
N VAL A 284 -16.41 12.31 -2.19
CA VAL A 284 -16.12 10.88 -2.33
C VAL A 284 -14.80 10.59 -1.63
N CYS A 285 -14.86 10.08 -0.41
CA CYS A 285 -13.71 9.87 0.47
C CYS A 285 -13.14 8.44 0.44
N VAL A 286 -13.61 7.57 -0.48
CA VAL A 286 -13.10 6.19 -0.61
C VAL A 286 -11.60 6.11 -0.92
N ASP A 287 -11.02 7.20 -1.44
CA ASP A 287 -9.59 7.34 -1.70
C ASP A 287 -8.76 7.82 -0.51
N MET A 288 -9.42 8.24 0.57
CA MET A 288 -8.80 8.77 1.78
C MET A 288 -7.73 9.83 1.49
N ASP A 289 -7.93 10.69 0.48
CA ASP A 289 -7.02 11.81 0.15
C ASP A 289 -7.19 12.93 1.18
N ILE A 290 -6.37 12.86 2.22
CA ILE A 290 -6.44 13.74 3.38
C ILE A 290 -6.16 15.20 3.02
N GLN A 291 -5.29 15.47 2.04
CA GLN A 291 -5.01 16.86 1.64
C GLN A 291 -6.19 17.49 0.93
N ARG A 292 -6.85 16.73 0.07
CA ARG A 292 -8.08 17.17 -0.60
C ARG A 292 -9.21 17.38 0.39
N ILE A 293 -9.43 16.44 1.32
CA ILE A 293 -10.44 16.59 2.39
C ILE A 293 -10.19 17.88 3.19
N ARG A 294 -8.93 18.14 3.59
CA ARG A 294 -8.56 19.40 4.26
C ARG A 294 -8.85 20.64 3.39
N ALA A 295 -8.61 20.57 2.09
CA ALA A 295 -8.91 21.66 1.18
C ALA A 295 -10.43 21.91 1.08
N ALA A 296 -11.24 20.85 1.03
CA ALA A 296 -12.69 20.93 1.03
C ALA A 296 -13.24 21.55 2.32
N CYS A 297 -12.75 21.13 3.49
CA CYS A 297 -13.12 21.76 4.77
C CYS A 297 -12.81 23.27 4.80
N ARG A 298 -11.66 23.69 4.23
CA ARG A 298 -11.29 25.12 4.16
C ARG A 298 -12.23 25.88 3.23
N TYR A 299 -12.51 25.34 2.04
CA TYR A 299 -13.44 25.93 1.09
C TYR A 299 -14.84 26.06 1.68
N ALA A 300 -15.35 25.00 2.31
CA ALA A 300 -16.67 24.97 2.91
C ALA A 300 -16.84 26.07 3.98
N ARG A 301 -15.86 26.17 4.89
CA ARG A 301 -15.81 27.24 5.91
C ARG A 301 -15.76 28.63 5.29
N ALA A 302 -14.90 28.84 4.29
CA ALA A 302 -14.75 30.14 3.65
C ALA A 302 -16.02 30.58 2.90
N SER A 303 -16.80 29.62 2.41
CA SER A 303 -18.03 29.84 1.64
C SER A 303 -19.29 29.86 2.53
N GLY A 304 -19.15 29.77 3.85
CA GLY A 304 -20.28 29.88 4.79
C GLY A 304 -21.15 28.62 4.92
N TYR A 305 -20.70 27.47 4.42
CA TYR A 305 -21.40 26.20 4.67
C TYR A 305 -21.26 25.81 6.14
N THR A 306 -22.24 25.07 6.65
CA THR A 306 -22.26 24.58 8.04
C THR A 306 -21.79 23.13 8.17
N GLU A 307 -21.87 22.37 7.08
CA GLU A 307 -21.52 20.95 7.05
C GLU A 307 -21.07 20.49 5.66
N LEU A 308 -20.44 19.32 5.63
CA LEU A 308 -20.13 18.54 4.43
C LEU A 308 -20.95 17.24 4.46
N ALA A 309 -21.15 16.65 3.29
CA ALA A 309 -21.56 15.27 3.16
C ALA A 309 -20.42 14.47 2.51
N ALA A 310 -20.19 13.23 2.95
CA ALA A 310 -19.15 12.39 2.38
C ALA A 310 -19.60 10.95 2.24
N VAL A 311 -19.17 10.28 1.17
CA VAL A 311 -19.32 8.83 1.00
C VAL A 311 -17.96 8.14 1.13
N ALA A 312 -17.91 7.05 1.88
CA ALA A 312 -16.70 6.26 2.12
C ALA A 312 -17.04 4.77 2.31
N PHE A 313 -16.03 3.90 2.36
CA PHE A 313 -16.28 2.51 2.75
C PHE A 313 -16.70 2.43 4.22
N PRO A 314 -17.54 1.44 4.60
CA PRO A 314 -17.90 1.22 6.00
C PRO A 314 -16.70 1.20 6.95
N THR A 315 -15.60 0.55 6.56
CA THR A 315 -14.36 0.45 7.36
C THR A 315 -13.57 1.77 7.47
N GLN A 316 -13.87 2.76 6.63
CA GLN A 316 -13.22 4.06 6.63
C GLN A 316 -13.97 5.11 7.45
N ILE A 317 -15.28 4.94 7.68
CA ILE A 317 -16.14 5.98 8.26
C ILE A 317 -15.66 6.40 9.64
N GLU A 318 -15.36 5.45 10.54
CA GLU A 318 -14.91 5.79 11.90
C GLU A 318 -13.55 6.51 11.88
N ALA A 319 -12.64 6.06 11.02
CA ALA A 319 -11.35 6.69 10.81
C ALA A 319 -11.48 8.12 10.27
N LEU A 320 -12.36 8.35 9.29
CA LEU A 320 -12.65 9.67 8.73
C LEU A 320 -13.31 10.58 9.76
N ALA A 321 -14.31 10.09 10.49
CA ALA A 321 -15.00 10.85 11.53
C ALA A 321 -14.02 11.34 12.59
N ARG A 322 -13.14 10.46 13.07
CA ARG A 322 -12.07 10.81 14.02
C ARG A 322 -11.05 11.77 13.44
N TRP A 323 -10.69 11.64 12.17
CA TRP A 323 -9.77 12.58 11.52
C TRP A 323 -10.39 13.97 11.36
N MET A 324 -11.69 14.03 11.04
CA MET A 324 -12.42 15.25 10.70
C MET A 324 -13.07 15.93 11.91
N GLU A 325 -13.10 15.30 13.08
CA GLU A 325 -13.75 15.77 14.32
C GLU A 325 -13.51 17.27 14.60
N ASP A 326 -12.24 17.71 14.56
CA ASP A 326 -11.86 19.11 14.80
C ASP A 326 -11.74 19.94 13.51
N MET A 327 -11.92 19.33 12.34
CA MET A 327 -11.70 19.98 11.05
C MET A 327 -12.93 20.71 10.53
N PHE A 328 -14.07 20.02 10.45
CA PHE A 328 -15.34 20.55 9.96
C PHE A 328 -16.45 19.51 10.14
N PRO A 329 -17.70 19.90 10.49
CA PRO A 329 -18.82 18.96 10.57
C PRO A 329 -19.03 18.23 9.24
N CYS A 330 -19.21 16.92 9.30
CA CYS A 330 -19.42 16.09 8.11
C CYS A 330 -20.41 14.95 8.42
N GLU A 331 -21.43 14.80 7.59
CA GLU A 331 -22.27 13.62 7.56
C GLU A 331 -21.62 12.55 6.66
N PHE A 332 -21.62 11.29 7.12
CA PHE A 332 -20.98 10.18 6.41
C PHE A 332 -22.01 9.16 5.95
N TYR A 333 -21.89 8.78 4.68
CA TYR A 333 -22.65 7.71 4.05
C TYR A 333 -21.72 6.56 3.66
N ALA A 334 -22.22 5.34 3.79
CA ALA A 334 -21.50 4.15 3.36
C ALA A 334 -21.75 3.85 1.88
N ILE A 335 -20.69 3.52 1.14
CA ILE A 335 -20.80 2.78 -0.12
C ILE A 335 -20.29 1.36 0.11
N GLU A 336 -21.18 0.39 -0.08
CA GLU A 336 -20.84 -1.03 0.04
C GLU A 336 -19.89 -1.46 -1.07
N GLU A 337 -19.06 -2.45 -0.77
CA GLU A 337 -18.10 -2.99 -1.72
C GLU A 337 -18.78 -3.54 -2.98
N SER A 338 -19.92 -4.22 -2.82
CA SER A 338 -20.71 -4.74 -3.94
C SER A 338 -21.20 -3.63 -4.87
N ALA A 339 -21.60 -2.47 -4.32
CA ALA A 339 -21.97 -1.31 -5.10
C ALA A 339 -20.76 -0.78 -5.87
N LEU A 340 -19.60 -0.66 -5.22
CA LEU A 340 -18.40 -0.20 -5.90
C LEU A 340 -17.95 -1.14 -7.02
N LEU A 341 -18.02 -2.47 -6.80
CA LEU A 341 -17.70 -3.47 -7.82
C LEU A 341 -18.67 -3.44 -9.00
N SER A 342 -19.92 -2.98 -8.80
CA SER A 342 -20.86 -2.78 -9.91
C SER A 342 -20.49 -1.56 -10.77
N ILE A 343 -19.87 -0.53 -10.17
CA ILE A 343 -19.36 0.65 -10.88
C ILE A 343 -18.00 0.34 -11.54
N TYR A 344 -17.17 -0.47 -10.88
CA TYR A 344 -15.82 -0.86 -11.32
C TYR A 344 -15.58 -2.36 -11.13
N PRO A 345 -15.96 -3.18 -12.12
CA PRO A 345 -15.61 -4.60 -12.14
C PRO A 345 -14.08 -4.84 -12.10
N GLU A 346 -13.29 -3.85 -12.52
CA GLU A 346 -11.82 -3.90 -12.50
C GLU A 346 -11.25 -3.98 -11.08
N LEU A 347 -12.03 -3.69 -10.03
CA LEU A 347 -11.58 -3.82 -8.62
C LEU A 347 -11.71 -5.25 -8.08
N ILE A 348 -12.15 -6.20 -8.91
CA ILE A 348 -12.04 -7.63 -8.57
C ILE A 348 -10.55 -7.96 -8.44
N LEU A 349 -10.15 -8.38 -7.25
CA LEU A 349 -8.76 -8.72 -7.01
C LEU A 349 -8.35 -9.94 -7.85
N PRO A 350 -7.21 -9.89 -8.54
CA PRO A 350 -6.78 -10.98 -9.41
C PRO A 350 -6.45 -12.23 -8.60
N GLU A 351 -6.84 -13.41 -9.07
CA GLU A 351 -6.33 -14.68 -8.55
C GLU A 351 -5.20 -15.19 -9.44
N THR A 352 -4.19 -15.84 -8.85
CA THR A 352 -3.15 -16.48 -9.66
C THR A 352 -3.69 -17.79 -10.22
N GLU A 353 -3.45 -18.09 -11.49
CA GLU A 353 -3.93 -19.34 -12.09
C GLU A 353 -3.37 -20.57 -11.34
N ARG A 354 -4.21 -21.59 -11.12
CA ARG A 354 -3.76 -22.86 -10.51
C ARG A 354 -3.30 -23.85 -11.58
N GLU A 355 -2.50 -23.36 -12.52
CA GLU A 355 -1.93 -24.18 -13.58
C GLU A 355 -0.63 -24.85 -13.13
N PRO A 356 -0.44 -26.13 -13.49
CA PRO A 356 0.82 -26.82 -13.31
C PRO A 356 2.03 -26.06 -13.84
N VAL A 357 3.08 -25.91 -13.04
CA VAL A 357 4.35 -25.40 -13.56
C VAL A 357 5.08 -26.51 -14.33
N LEU A 358 5.22 -26.29 -15.64
CA LEU A 358 5.89 -27.19 -16.56
C LEU A 358 7.36 -26.78 -16.77
N ARG A 359 8.22 -27.78 -16.96
CA ARG A 359 9.64 -27.63 -17.30
C ARG A 359 9.80 -26.97 -18.68
N GLN A 360 10.93 -26.30 -18.92
CA GLN A 360 11.42 -26.09 -20.29
C GLN A 360 11.60 -27.46 -20.96
N GLY A 361 10.67 -27.84 -21.83
CA GLY A 361 10.59 -29.18 -22.45
C GLY A 361 9.31 -29.97 -22.15
N GLY A 362 8.37 -29.46 -21.35
CA GLY A 362 7.02 -30.01 -21.22
C GLY A 362 6.80 -31.07 -20.12
N GLU A 363 7.79 -31.33 -19.26
CA GLU A 363 7.63 -32.24 -18.12
C GLU A 363 7.04 -31.53 -16.88
N CYS A 364 6.11 -32.20 -16.20
CA CYS A 364 5.46 -31.77 -14.96
C CYS A 364 6.42 -31.84 -13.75
N TYR A 365 6.51 -30.80 -12.90
CA TYR A 365 7.33 -30.85 -11.69
C TYR A 365 6.77 -31.85 -10.67
N VAL A 366 7.55 -32.87 -10.32
CA VAL A 366 7.27 -33.79 -9.21
C VAL A 366 8.39 -33.60 -8.17
N PRO A 367 8.08 -33.34 -6.89
CA PRO A 367 9.08 -33.18 -5.83
C PRO A 367 9.90 -34.47 -5.76
N VAL A 368 11.21 -34.31 -5.79
CA VAL A 368 12.14 -35.38 -5.47
C VAL A 368 11.98 -35.68 -3.99
N THR A 369 11.48 -36.88 -3.70
CA THR A 369 11.19 -37.43 -2.36
C THR A 369 12.37 -37.41 -1.41
#